data_AF-A0AAN6LSB5-F1
#
_entry.id   AF-A0AAN6LSB5-F1
#
_cell.length_a   1.000
_cell.length_b   1.000
_cell.length_c   1.000
_cell.angle_alpha   90.00
_cell.angle_beta   90.00
_cell.angle_gamma   90.00
#
_symmetry.space_group_name_H-M   'P 1'
#
loop_
_entity.id
_entity.type
_entity.pdbx_description
1 polymer ?
#
loop_
_entity_poly.entity_id
_entity_poly.type
_entity_poly.pdbx_seq_one_letter_code
_entity_poly.pdbx_strand_id
1 'polypeptide(L)'
;MSRASKLTLATTSLGAIGIVIFVHYSQRAEKAAMHAGVIRDYEQQRLKRERQADFEMQRALEEEYRKVQTVSDGGGPAPQQRDGTAS
;
A
#
# COMPACT_ATOMS: atom_id res chain seq x y z
N MET A 1 46.61 30.26 -18.29
CA MET A 1 45.22 30.36 -17.75
C MET A 1 45.21 31.23 -16.50
N SER A 2 44.21 32.10 -16.37
CA SER A 2 43.97 32.95 -15.19
C SER A 2 43.71 32.11 -13.94
N ARG A 3 44.08 32.62 -12.76
CA ARG A 3 43.81 32.00 -11.44
C ARG A 3 42.30 31.81 -11.22
N ALA A 4 41.49 32.75 -11.72
CA ALA A 4 40.03 32.67 -11.64
C ALA A 4 39.49 31.44 -12.38
N SER A 5 39.96 31.19 -13.61
CA SER A 5 39.51 30.05 -14.41
C SER A 5 39.89 28.70 -13.76
N LYS A 6 41.07 28.61 -13.13
CA LYS A 6 41.49 27.42 -12.39
C LYS A 6 40.64 27.18 -11.16
N LEU A 7 40.29 28.25 -10.44
CA LEU A 7 39.43 28.16 -9.26
C LEU A 7 38.03 27.70 -9.65
N THR A 8 37.43 28.28 -10.69
CA THR A 8 36.11 27.84 -11.18
C THR A 8 36.12 26.36 -11.55
N LEU A 9 37.13 25.92 -12.31
CA LEU A 9 37.24 24.52 -12.73
C LEU A 9 37.38 23.58 -11.52
N ALA A 10 38.22 23.92 -10.55
CA ALA A 10 38.38 23.12 -9.33
C ALA A 10 37.08 23.03 -8.54
N THR A 11 36.37 24.15 -8.37
CA THR A 11 35.10 24.19 -7.64
C THR A 11 34.03 23.35 -8.33
N THR A 12 33.88 23.46 -9.66
CA THR A 12 32.85 22.68 -10.38
C THR A 12 33.17 21.20 -10.40
N SER A 13 34.45 20.82 -10.56
CA SER A 13 34.88 19.42 -10.47
C SER A 13 34.63 18.84 -9.07
N LEU A 14 34.95 19.57 -8.00
CA LEU A 14 34.69 19.14 -6.63
C LEU A 14 33.18 19.01 -6.35
N GLY A 15 32.38 19.96 -6.83
CA GLY A 15 30.92 19.90 -6.73
C GLY A 15 30.34 18.66 -7.41
N ALA A 16 30.79 18.36 -8.63
CA ALA A 16 30.35 17.19 -9.37
C ALA A 16 30.71 15.88 -8.63
N ILE A 17 31.95 15.76 -8.13
CA ILE A 17 32.37 14.61 -7.33
C ILE A 17 31.52 14.48 -6.07
N GLY A 18 31.25 15.60 -5.38
CA GLY A 18 30.41 15.63 -4.18
C GLY A 18 29.00 15.12 -4.45
N ILE A 19 28.37 15.53 -5.55
CA ILE A 19 27.03 15.07 -5.95
C ILE A 19 27.04 13.56 -6.20
N VAL A 20 28.05 13.03 -6.90
CA VAL A 20 28.14 11.59 -7.19
C VAL A 20 28.26 10.77 -5.90
N ILE A 21 29.09 11.23 -4.95
CA ILE A 21 29.23 10.59 -3.64
C ILE A 21 27.90 10.64 -2.87
N PHE A 22 27.25 11.80 -2.84
CA PHE A 22 25.96 11.98 -2.18
C PHE A 22 24.88 11.03 -2.73
N VAL A 23 24.74 10.94 -4.05
CA VAL A 23 23.76 10.05 -4.68
C VAL A 23 24.02 8.58 -4.33
N HIS A 24 25.28 8.13 -4.34
CA HIS A 24 25.61 6.75 -3.95
C HIS A 24 25.25 6.44 -2.50
N TYR A 25 25.43 7.42 -1.60
CA TYR A 25 25.02 7.28 -0.21
C TYR A 25 23.50 7.21 -0.09
N SER A 26 22.77 8.13 -0.73
CA SER A 26 21.31 8.18 -0.69
C SER A 26 20.67 6.91 -1.29
N GLN A 27 21.18 6.41 -2.42
CA GLN A 27 20.72 5.16 -3.03
C GLN A 27 20.86 3.95 -2.09
N ARG A 28 21.92 3.89 -1.28
CA ARG A 28 22.09 2.81 -0.29
C ARG A 28 21.04 2.88 0.81
N ALA A 29 20.73 4.09 1.30
CA ALA A 29 19.70 4.30 2.30
C ALA A 29 18.30 3.92 1.76
N GLU A 30 18.00 4.33 0.53
CA GLU A 30 16.74 3.99 -0.14
C GLU A 30 16.59 2.48 -0.38
N LYS A 31 17.68 1.80 -0.79
CA LYS A 31 17.66 0.34 -1.00
C LYS A 31 17.36 -0.44 0.29
N ALA A 32 17.83 0.06 1.44
CA ALA A 32 17.51 -0.52 2.74
C ALA A 32 16.02 -0.32 3.09
N ALA A 33 15.47 0.87 2.81
CA ALA A 33 14.04 1.14 2.98
C ALA A 33 13.16 0.25 2.08
N MET A 34 13.60 -0.05 0.86
CA MET A 34 12.88 -0.94 -0.05
C MET A 34 12.78 -2.38 0.48
N HIS A 35 13.80 -2.89 1.17
CA HIS A 35 13.74 -4.21 1.81
C HIS A 35 12.71 -4.25 2.94
N ALA A 36 12.59 -3.17 3.72
CA ALA A 36 11.58 -3.05 4.76
C ALA A 36 10.15 -3.02 4.18
N GLY A 37 9.97 -2.39 3.01
CA GLY A 37 8.70 -2.40 2.28
C GLY A 37 8.27 -3.82 1.88
N VAL A 38 9.18 -4.60 1.31
CA VAL A 38 8.90 -5.99 0.88
C VAL A 38 8.51 -6.88 2.07
N ILE A 39 9.21 -6.76 3.20
CA ILE A 39 8.91 -7.55 4.41
C ILE A 39 7.50 -7.24 4.92
N ARG A 40 7.15 -5.95 4.99
CA ARG A 40 5.81 -5.50 5.39
C ARG A 40 4.73 -6.02 4.43
N ASP A 41 5.00 -6.08 3.13
CA ASP A 41 4.05 -6.63 2.15
C ASP A 41 3.83 -8.14 2.33
N TYR A 42 4.88 -8.90 2.69
CA TYR A 42 4.76 -10.32 2.99
C TYR A 42 3.91 -10.58 4.24
N GLU A 43 4.08 -9.79 5.30
CA GLU A 43 3.25 -9.90 6.52
C GLU A 43 1.77 -9.60 6.22
N GLN A 44 1.49 -8.57 5.43
CA GLN A 44 0.13 -8.25 5.02
C GLN A 44 -0.50 -9.34 4.14
N GLN A 45 0.27 -9.98 3.26
CA GLN A 45 -0.24 -11.11 2.46
C GLN A 45 -0.62 -12.30 3.32
N ARG A 46 0.16 -12.63 4.37
CA ARG A 46 -0.19 -13.72 5.29
C ARG A 46 -1.49 -13.43 6.02
N LEU A 47 -1.63 -12.23 6.58
CA LEU A 47 -2.84 -11.82 7.28
C LEU A 47 -4.09 -11.81 6.37
N LYS A 48 -3.93 -11.43 5.09
CA LYS A 48 -5.02 -11.50 4.11
C LYS A 48 -5.46 -12.94 3.83
N ARG A 49 -4.53 -13.89 3.72
CA ARG A 49 -4.87 -15.32 3.52
C ARG A 49 -5.59 -15.90 4.72
N GLU A 50 -5.17 -15.58 5.93
CA GLU A 50 -5.85 -16.01 7.16
C GLU A 50 -7.30 -15.48 7.18
N ARG A 51 -7.50 -14.18 6.90
CA ARG A 51 -8.85 -13.58 6.84
C ARG A 51 -9.73 -14.15 5.71
N GLN A 52 -9.13 -14.52 4.57
CA GLN A 52 -9.87 -15.18 3.49
C GLN A 52 -10.32 -16.58 3.89
N ALA A 53 -9.47 -17.36 4.54
CA ALA A 53 -9.84 -18.69 5.05
C ALA A 53 -10.95 -18.60 6.10
N ASP A 54 -10.89 -17.61 7.01
CA ASP A 54 -11.94 -17.37 8.00
C ASP A 54 -13.29 -17.01 7.36
N PHE A 55 -13.26 -16.24 6.27
CA PHE A 55 -14.46 -15.87 5.53
C PHE A 55 -15.06 -17.07 4.78
N GLU A 56 -14.22 -17.87 4.13
CA GLU A 56 -14.67 -19.09 3.42
C GLU A 56 -15.28 -20.11 4.38
N MET A 57 -14.68 -20.29 5.56
CA MET A 57 -15.22 -21.15 6.60
C MET A 57 -16.60 -20.66 7.05
N GLN A 58 -16.74 -19.36 7.39
CA GLN A 58 -18.02 -18.80 7.80
C GLN A 58 -19.10 -18.96 6.73
N ARG A 59 -18.75 -18.75 5.45
CA ARG A 59 -19.66 -18.96 4.33
C ARG A 59 -20.10 -20.41 4.19
N ALA A 60 -19.19 -21.36 4.35
CA ALA A 60 -19.51 -22.78 4.32
C ALA A 60 -20.46 -23.18 5.46
N LEU A 61 -20.21 -22.68 6.68
CA LEU A 61 -21.12 -22.88 7.81
C LEU A 61 -22.50 -22.25 7.55
N GLU A 62 -22.56 -21.03 7.01
CA GLU A 62 -23.83 -20.38 6.65
C GLU A 62 -24.63 -21.21 5.63
N GLU A 63 -23.96 -21.74 4.60
CA GLU A 63 -24.58 -22.62 3.60
C GLU A 63 -25.10 -23.93 4.21
N GLU A 64 -24.40 -24.50 5.20
CA GLU A 64 -24.88 -25.67 5.94
C GLU A 64 -26.10 -25.35 6.81
N TYR A 65 -26.07 -24.25 7.57
CA TYR A 65 -27.21 -23.85 8.40
C TYR A 65 -28.45 -23.52 7.55
N ARG A 66 -28.27 -22.90 6.37
CA ARG A 66 -29.36 -22.56 5.45
C ARG A 66 -30.05 -23.78 4.84
N LYS A 67 -29.36 -24.94 4.73
CA LYS A 67 -29.98 -26.19 4.25
C LYS A 67 -30.98 -26.77 5.26
N VAL A 68 -30.76 -26.50 6.55
CA VAL A 68 -31.61 -27.00 7.64
C VAL A 68 -32.70 -25.97 7.98
N GLN A 69 -32.44 -24.68 7.79
CA GLN A 69 -33.41 -23.61 8.00
C GLN A 69 -34.17 -23.24 6.72
N THR A 70 -35.44 -23.65 6.62
CA THR A 70 -36.40 -23.02 5.70
C THR A 70 -36.76 -21.63 6.24
N VAL A 71 -35.89 -20.63 6.04
CA VAL A 71 -36.26 -19.24 6.34
C VAL A 71 -37.27 -18.80 5.29
N SER A 72 -38.54 -18.65 5.67
CA SER A 72 -39.45 -17.80 4.90
C SER A 72 -38.87 -16.39 4.95
N ASP A 73 -38.69 -15.74 3.79
CA ASP A 73 -38.42 -14.31 3.67
C ASP A 73 -39.54 -13.53 4.38
N GLY A 74 -39.40 -13.37 5.69
CA GLY A 74 -40.33 -12.62 6.52
C GLY A 74 -40.20 -11.16 6.14
N GLY A 75 -41.18 -10.65 5.39
CA GLY A 75 -41.26 -9.29 4.91
C GLY A 75 -40.95 -8.26 6.00
N GLY A 76 -39.74 -7.72 5.97
CA GLY A 76 -39.43 -6.43 6.58
C GLY A 76 -39.82 -5.31 5.61
N PRO A 77 -40.45 -4.22 6.07
CA PRO A 77 -40.92 -3.17 5.18
C PRO A 77 -39.75 -2.56 4.39
N ALA A 78 -39.95 -2.42 3.09
CA ALA A 78 -38.99 -1.88 2.13
C ALA A 78 -38.39 -0.54 2.62
N PRO A 79 -37.10 -0.27 2.38
CA PRO A 79 -36.51 1.02 2.73
C PRO A 79 -37.25 2.13 1.97
N GLN A 80 -37.87 3.05 2.71
CA GLN A 80 -38.46 4.26 2.16
C GLN A 80 -37.38 5.08 1.47
N GLN A 81 -37.43 5.06 0.14
CA GLN A 81 -36.67 5.91 -0.76
C GLN A 81 -37.08 7.36 -0.48
N ARG A 82 -36.23 8.08 0.28
CA ARG A 82 -36.36 9.52 0.48
C ARG A 82 -35.91 10.23 -0.79
N ASP A 83 -36.86 10.51 -1.67
CA ASP A 83 -36.70 11.45 -2.78
C ASP A 83 -36.38 12.84 -2.22
N GLY A 84 -35.11 13.21 -2.27
CA GLY A 84 -34.62 14.54 -1.98
C GLY A 84 -34.79 15.45 -3.20
N THR A 85 -36.03 15.86 -3.46
CA THR A 85 -36.35 17.05 -4.26
C THR A 85 -36.43 18.26 -3.34
N ALA A 86 -35.46 19.17 -3.42
CA ALA A 86 -35.52 20.61 -3.10
C ALA A 86 -34.08 21.14 -3.10
N SER A 87 -33.69 22.24 -3.72
CA SER A 87 -34.33 23.27 -4.54
C SER A 87 -33.17 24.07 -5.16
#